data_AF-G0M8X6-F1
#
_entry.id   AF-G0M8X6-F1
#
_cell.length_a   1.000
_cell.length_b   1.000
_cell.length_c   1.000
_cell.angle_alpha   90.00
_cell.angle_beta   90.00
_cell.angle_gamma   90.00
#
_symmetry.space_group_name_H-M   'P 1'
#
loop_
_entity.id
_entity.type
_entity.pdbx_description
1 polymer ?
#
loop_
_entity_poly.entity_id
_entity_poly.type
_entity_poly.pdbx_seq_one_letter_code
_entity_poly.pdbx_strand_id
1 'polypeptide(L)'
;MNFVVFSLLISVAFGQQLLSLRYFKGGNVKNPLNADAPYGIYVSARSDAANLLSNIYVVNADGTQISLNELRLRTVLPTSGELQVYTVEKSAYLTTTLGDQVMSILQGVMFLSSTSQLKNNSIDGTTTNAYTTTGFYMKEHGKNDSTVTVNTLRDARFTGVTGANIVGPLPAGGKVKVGEYDGDSHHEFSSTPNDFIMPWSAPAIGQTFQISSSNGAAGQFYVQYFVQQGTNTGTTPRHVETTTSSSGTVSISILVILALDFCCAF
;
A
#
# COMPACT_ATOMS: atom_id res chain seq x y z
N MET A 1 1.40 22.97 -18.72
CA MET A 1 0.80 22.20 -17.62
C MET A 1 1.64 20.94 -17.47
N ASN A 2 2.61 20.96 -16.55
CA ASN A 2 3.63 19.92 -16.47
C ASN A 2 3.11 18.76 -15.63
N PHE A 3 2.92 17.61 -16.28
CA PHE A 3 2.78 16.33 -15.61
C PHE A 3 4.13 15.95 -15.00
N VAL A 4 4.25 16.00 -13.67
CA VAL A 4 5.37 15.38 -12.97
C VAL A 4 5.06 13.88 -12.91
N VAL A 5 5.71 13.11 -13.76
CA VAL A 5 5.74 11.64 -13.67
C VAL A 5 6.66 11.29 -12.50
N PHE A 6 6.09 10.85 -11.38
CA PHE A 6 6.84 10.32 -10.26
C PHE A 6 7.39 8.93 -10.67
N SER A 7 8.64 8.90 -11.14
CA SER A 7 9.37 7.65 -11.28
C SER A 7 9.68 7.07 -9.90
N LEU A 8 9.22 5.83 -9.71
CA LEU A 8 9.45 4.94 -8.57
C LEU A 8 10.87 5.05 -7.98
N LEU A 9 10.99 5.63 -6.79
CA LEU A 9 12.08 5.33 -5.87
C LEU A 9 11.67 4.09 -5.08
N ILE A 10 12.02 2.91 -5.59
CA ILE A 10 11.93 1.66 -4.84
C ILE A 10 13.08 1.66 -3.83
N SER A 11 12.79 2.12 -2.61
CA SER A 11 13.63 1.79 -1.46
C SER A 11 13.57 0.27 -1.28
N VAL A 12 14.71 -0.40 -1.34
CA VAL A 12 14.85 -1.86 -1.17
C VAL A 12 14.71 -2.21 0.32
N ALA A 13 13.54 -1.94 0.88
CA ALA A 13 13.02 -2.77 1.94
C ALA A 13 12.11 -3.78 1.23
N PHE A 14 12.40 -5.08 1.30
CA PHE A 14 11.53 -6.13 0.76
C PHE A 14 10.25 -6.22 1.63
N GLY A 15 9.45 -5.17 1.54
CA GLY A 15 8.11 -5.08 2.10
C GLY A 15 7.09 -5.68 1.13
N GLN A 16 5.87 -5.77 1.63
CA GLN A 16 4.68 -6.16 0.89
C GLN A 16 4.56 -5.58 -0.53
N GLN A 17 4.01 -6.37 -1.46
CA GLN A 17 3.96 -6.02 -2.88
C GLN A 17 2.55 -6.15 -3.43
N LEU A 18 2.11 -5.15 -4.20
CA LEU A 18 0.91 -5.23 -5.03
C LEU A 18 1.34 -5.35 -6.49
N LEU A 19 1.10 -6.50 -7.09
CA LEU A 19 1.57 -6.86 -8.42
C LEU A 19 0.37 -6.97 -9.36
N SER A 20 0.37 -6.23 -10.47
CA SER A 20 -0.68 -6.41 -11.48
C SER A 20 -0.42 -7.66 -12.32
N LEU A 21 -1.44 -8.52 -12.47
CA LEU A 21 -1.29 -9.77 -13.21
C LEU A 21 -0.87 -9.55 -14.67
N ARG A 22 -1.23 -8.39 -15.24
CA ARG A 22 -0.91 -8.03 -16.63
C ARG A 22 0.57 -7.86 -16.96
N TYR A 23 1.40 -7.66 -15.94
CA TYR A 23 2.83 -7.43 -16.13
C TYR A 23 3.68 -8.71 -16.03
N PHE A 24 3.07 -9.83 -15.65
CA PHE A 24 3.77 -11.12 -15.70
C PHE A 24 3.93 -11.61 -17.14
N LYS A 25 5.07 -12.26 -17.40
CA LYS A 25 5.38 -12.90 -18.67
C LYS A 25 4.69 -14.25 -18.79
N GLY A 26 4.07 -14.47 -19.95
CA GLY A 26 3.46 -15.73 -20.34
C GLY A 26 4.46 -16.72 -20.94
N GLY A 27 3.97 -17.74 -21.64
CA GLY A 27 4.79 -18.64 -22.46
C GLY A 27 5.74 -19.52 -21.65
N ASN A 28 5.32 -19.96 -20.47
CA ASN A 28 6.07 -20.78 -19.51
C ASN A 28 7.28 -20.09 -18.89
N VAL A 29 7.37 -18.76 -18.99
CA VAL A 29 8.38 -17.99 -18.27
C VAL A 29 8.14 -18.10 -16.77
N LYS A 30 9.22 -18.34 -16.02
CA LYS A 30 9.19 -18.30 -14.55
C LYS A 30 9.31 -16.86 -14.09
N ASN A 31 8.26 -16.31 -13.51
CA ASN A 31 8.24 -14.97 -12.95
C ASN A 31 8.48 -15.05 -11.43
N PRO A 32 9.68 -14.74 -10.91
CA PRO A 32 9.97 -14.90 -9.48
C PRO A 32 9.08 -13.98 -8.62
N LEU A 33 8.56 -14.52 -7.53
CA LEU A 33 7.83 -13.74 -6.52
C LEU A 33 8.82 -13.34 -5.41
N ASN A 34 9.36 -12.12 -5.54
CA ASN A 34 10.47 -11.62 -4.73
C ASN A 34 9.98 -11.00 -3.42
N ALA A 35 9.63 -11.83 -2.44
CA ALA A 35 9.29 -11.43 -1.07
C ALA A 35 10.07 -12.27 -0.04
N ASP A 36 10.30 -11.71 1.14
CA ASP A 36 11.00 -12.40 2.23
C ASP A 36 10.10 -13.49 2.84
N ALA A 37 10.55 -14.74 2.77
CA ALA A 37 9.78 -15.87 3.27
C ALA A 37 9.85 -16.01 4.81
N PRO A 38 8.79 -16.50 5.47
CA PRO A 38 7.52 -16.90 4.87
C PRO A 38 6.62 -15.70 4.57
N TYR A 39 5.92 -15.74 3.43
CA TYR A 39 4.96 -14.71 3.03
C TYR A 39 3.63 -15.30 2.59
N GLY A 40 2.58 -14.49 2.66
CA GLY A 40 1.24 -14.84 2.19
C GLY A 40 0.99 -14.32 0.78
N ILE A 41 0.25 -15.08 -0.02
CA ILE A 41 -0.26 -14.68 -1.32
C ILE A 41 -1.78 -14.51 -1.24
N TYR A 42 -2.26 -13.38 -1.74
CA TYR A 42 -3.68 -13.11 -1.96
C TYR A 42 -3.87 -12.69 -3.42
N VAL A 43 -5.00 -13.07 -4.03
CA VAL A 43 -5.31 -12.74 -5.42
C VAL A 43 -6.66 -12.05 -5.49
N SER A 44 -6.69 -10.87 -6.10
CA SER A 44 -7.92 -10.18 -6.52
C SER A 44 -8.02 -10.30 -8.02
N ALA A 45 -8.92 -11.14 -8.52
CA ALA A 45 -9.09 -11.33 -9.96
C ALA A 45 -10.53 -11.73 -10.27
N ARG A 46 -11.50 -11.12 -9.59
CA ARG A 46 -12.92 -11.50 -9.72
C ARG A 46 -13.47 -11.18 -11.12
N SER A 47 -13.00 -10.10 -11.73
CA SER A 47 -13.40 -9.70 -13.08
C SER A 47 -12.69 -10.49 -14.19
N ASP A 48 -11.60 -11.20 -13.87
CA ASP A 48 -10.93 -12.07 -14.83
C ASP A 48 -11.67 -13.42 -14.97
N ALA A 49 -11.67 -13.95 -16.18
CA ALA A 49 -12.36 -15.20 -16.49
C ALA A 49 -11.73 -16.39 -15.76
N ALA A 50 -12.58 -17.23 -15.15
CA ALA A 50 -12.14 -18.39 -14.36
C ALA A 50 -11.24 -19.34 -15.18
N ASN A 51 -11.60 -19.59 -16.44
CA ASN A 51 -10.85 -20.46 -17.33
C ASN A 51 -9.45 -19.92 -17.65
N LEU A 52 -9.25 -18.60 -17.73
CA LEU A 52 -7.91 -18.01 -17.88
C LEU A 52 -7.09 -18.20 -16.60
N LEU A 53 -7.65 -17.85 -15.45
CA LEU A 53 -6.96 -17.93 -14.16
C LEU A 53 -6.60 -19.37 -13.76
N SER A 54 -7.38 -20.37 -14.20
CA SER A 54 -7.06 -21.79 -14.02
C SER A 54 -5.82 -22.24 -14.82
N ASN A 55 -5.34 -21.43 -15.77
CA ASN A 55 -4.11 -21.71 -16.53
C ASN A 55 -2.89 -20.94 -16.00
N ILE A 56 -3.03 -20.20 -14.90
CA ILE A 56 -1.95 -19.42 -14.29
C ILE A 56 -1.68 -19.99 -12.91
N TYR A 57 -0.43 -20.33 -12.63
CA TYR A 57 -0.04 -21.08 -11.43
C TYR A 57 1.01 -20.34 -10.64
N VAL A 58 0.87 -20.37 -9.31
CA VAL A 58 2.00 -20.19 -8.40
C VAL A 58 2.63 -21.55 -8.17
N VAL A 59 3.94 -21.65 -8.38
CA VAL A 59 4.73 -22.86 -8.17
C VAL A 59 5.73 -22.61 -7.04
N ASN A 60 5.66 -23.41 -5.99
CA ASN A 60 6.55 -23.35 -4.83
C ASN A 60 7.89 -24.03 -5.11
N ALA A 61 8.87 -23.76 -4.24
CA ALA A 61 10.19 -24.40 -4.26
C ALA A 61 10.16 -25.94 -4.20
N ASP A 62 9.13 -26.53 -3.56
CA ASP A 62 8.94 -27.98 -3.47
C ASP A 62 8.25 -28.58 -4.71
N GLY A 63 7.94 -27.77 -5.71
CA GLY A 63 7.25 -28.18 -6.93
C GLY A 63 5.74 -28.27 -6.82
N THR A 64 5.16 -28.05 -5.63
CA THR A 64 3.70 -27.93 -5.49
C THR A 64 3.21 -26.68 -6.20
N GLN A 65 2.00 -26.76 -6.76
CA GLN A 65 1.41 -25.66 -7.51
C GLN A 65 -0.05 -25.44 -7.13
N ILE A 66 -0.49 -24.19 -7.26
CA ILE A 66 -1.88 -23.77 -7.07
C ILE A 66 -2.27 -22.78 -8.16
N SER A 67 -3.48 -22.92 -8.70
CA SER A 67 -3.96 -21.99 -9.73
C SER A 67 -4.40 -20.66 -9.13
N LEU A 68 -4.34 -19.57 -9.91
CA LEU A 68 -4.87 -18.28 -9.46
C LEU A 68 -6.39 -18.31 -9.26
N ASN A 69 -7.09 -19.18 -10.00
CA ASN A 69 -8.53 -19.38 -9.81
C ASN A 69 -8.82 -20.03 -8.45
N GLU A 70 -8.01 -20.99 -8.00
CA GLU A 70 -8.14 -21.54 -6.65
C GLU A 70 -7.78 -20.51 -5.59
N LEU A 71 -6.68 -19.78 -5.76
CA LEU A 71 -6.24 -18.76 -4.81
C LEU A 71 -7.29 -17.67 -4.58
N ARG A 72 -7.92 -17.15 -5.64
CA ARG A 72 -8.96 -16.10 -5.49
C ARG A 72 -10.22 -16.59 -4.78
N LEU A 73 -10.48 -17.90 -4.78
CA LEU A 73 -11.66 -18.52 -4.17
C LEU A 73 -11.37 -19.10 -2.79
N ARG A 74 -10.12 -19.07 -2.35
CA ARG A 74 -9.68 -19.75 -1.13
C ARG A 74 -10.22 -19.03 0.10
N THR A 75 -11.16 -19.65 0.80
CA THR A 75 -11.78 -19.09 2.01
C THR A 75 -11.55 -19.97 3.23
N VAL A 76 -11.47 -19.37 4.42
CA VAL A 76 -11.33 -20.06 5.72
C VAL A 76 -12.56 -20.93 5.99
N LEU A 77 -13.75 -20.45 5.62
CA LEU A 77 -14.99 -21.22 5.61
C LEU A 77 -15.76 -20.91 4.30
N PRO A 78 -16.48 -21.90 3.71
CA PRO A 78 -17.25 -21.69 2.48
C PRO A 78 -18.27 -20.54 2.54
N THR A 79 -18.68 -20.14 3.76
CA THR A 79 -19.71 -19.13 4.02
C THR A 79 -19.19 -17.85 4.66
N SER A 80 -17.94 -17.80 5.15
CA SER A 80 -17.46 -16.62 5.90
C SER A 80 -17.02 -15.47 5.00
N GLY A 81 -16.70 -15.74 3.73
CA GLY A 81 -16.05 -14.77 2.85
C GLY A 81 -14.59 -14.48 3.21
N GLU A 82 -14.12 -15.02 4.34
CA GLU A 82 -12.77 -14.80 4.87
C GLU A 82 -11.75 -15.51 4.00
N LEU A 83 -10.81 -14.79 3.36
CA LEU A 83 -9.85 -15.46 2.48
C LEU A 83 -8.81 -16.21 3.31
N GLN A 84 -8.60 -17.49 2.97
CA GLN A 84 -7.50 -18.25 3.54
C GLN A 84 -6.23 -17.86 2.79
N VAL A 85 -5.25 -17.33 3.53
CA VAL A 85 -3.93 -17.02 2.99
C VAL A 85 -3.25 -18.26 2.41
N TYR A 86 -2.57 -18.10 1.29
CA TYR A 86 -1.65 -19.11 0.78
C TYR A 86 -0.21 -18.76 1.18
N THR A 87 0.36 -19.54 2.09
CA THR A 87 1.71 -19.30 2.60
C THR A 87 2.77 -19.92 1.69
N VAL A 88 3.79 -19.13 1.37
CA VAL A 88 5.03 -19.58 0.73
C VAL A 88 6.14 -19.60 1.77
N GLU A 89 6.69 -20.78 2.03
CA GLU A 89 7.68 -21.01 3.12
C GLU A 89 9.13 -20.69 2.72
N LYS A 90 9.45 -20.69 1.42
CA LYS A 90 10.83 -20.49 0.93
C LYS A 90 10.90 -19.56 -0.28
N SER A 91 10.37 -20.00 -1.40
CA SER A 91 10.29 -19.22 -2.63
C SER A 91 9.19 -19.77 -3.53
N ALA A 92 8.69 -18.91 -4.41
CA ALA A 92 7.71 -19.26 -5.41
C ALA A 92 7.91 -18.41 -6.67
N TYR A 93 7.34 -18.88 -7.78
CA TYR A 93 7.25 -18.12 -9.03
C TYR A 93 5.87 -18.31 -9.65
N LEU A 94 5.45 -17.33 -10.46
CA LEU A 94 4.25 -17.43 -11.27
C LEU A 94 4.61 -17.89 -12.70
N THR A 95 3.84 -18.84 -13.24
CA THR A 95 4.00 -19.33 -14.61
C THR A 95 2.66 -19.63 -15.26
N THR A 96 2.63 -19.65 -16.59
CA THR A 96 1.45 -19.97 -17.39
C THR A 96 1.83 -20.36 -18.81
N THR A 97 1.02 -21.20 -19.45
CA THR A 97 1.11 -21.49 -20.89
C THR A 97 0.51 -20.40 -21.77
N LEU A 98 -0.27 -19.47 -21.19
CA LEU A 98 -0.88 -18.35 -21.90
C LEU A 98 0.19 -17.41 -22.47
N GLY A 99 -0.04 -16.82 -23.64
CA GLY A 99 0.89 -15.87 -24.24
C GLY A 99 0.83 -14.47 -23.59
N ASP A 100 1.88 -13.66 -23.77
CA ASP A 100 1.97 -12.28 -23.26
C ASP A 100 0.76 -11.41 -23.65
N GLN A 101 0.18 -11.64 -24.84
CA GLN A 101 -1.02 -10.95 -25.31
C GLN A 101 -2.26 -11.24 -24.46
N VAL A 102 -2.37 -12.45 -23.92
CA VAL A 102 -3.48 -12.83 -23.02
C VAL A 102 -3.20 -12.36 -21.60
N MET A 103 -1.93 -12.38 -21.18
CA MET A 103 -1.55 -11.85 -19.87
C MET A 103 -1.86 -10.34 -19.79
N SER A 104 -1.54 -9.57 -20.84
CA SER A 104 -1.67 -8.11 -20.82
C SER A 104 -3.12 -7.58 -20.67
N ILE A 105 -4.12 -8.41 -20.94
CA ILE A 105 -5.55 -8.05 -20.77
C ILE A 105 -6.10 -8.36 -19.37
N LEU A 106 -5.34 -9.08 -18.53
CA LEU A 106 -5.76 -9.38 -17.16
C LEU A 106 -5.90 -8.10 -16.34
N GLN A 107 -6.92 -8.05 -15.51
CA GLN A 107 -7.20 -6.91 -14.65
C GLN A 107 -6.85 -7.19 -13.21
N GLY A 108 -6.75 -8.45 -12.82
CA GLY A 108 -6.45 -8.83 -11.46
C GLY A 108 -5.09 -8.37 -10.95
N VAL A 109 -4.96 -8.42 -9.64
CA VAL A 109 -3.75 -8.14 -8.89
C VAL A 109 -3.44 -9.31 -7.94
N MET A 110 -2.16 -9.50 -7.69
CA MET A 110 -1.62 -10.37 -6.66
C MET A 110 -1.00 -9.51 -5.57
N PHE A 111 -1.27 -9.85 -4.31
CA PHE A 111 -0.63 -9.25 -3.16
C PHE A 111 0.28 -10.25 -2.48
N LEU A 112 1.52 -9.85 -2.22
CA LEU A 112 2.48 -10.58 -1.39
C LEU A 112 2.60 -9.88 -0.04
N SER A 113 2.25 -10.57 1.04
CA SER A 113 2.37 -10.02 2.41
C SER A 113 3.79 -10.15 2.95
N SER A 114 4.11 -9.40 3.99
CA SER A 114 5.29 -9.72 4.82
C SER A 114 5.00 -10.85 5.80
N THR A 115 6.05 -11.44 6.38
CA THR A 115 5.98 -12.38 7.51
C THR A 115 5.19 -11.82 8.70
N SER A 116 5.35 -10.53 8.99
CA SER A 116 4.67 -9.87 10.10
C SER A 116 3.16 -9.79 9.88
N GLN A 117 2.74 -9.53 8.65
CA GLN A 117 1.32 -9.50 8.29
C GLN A 117 0.70 -10.88 8.24
N LEU A 118 1.47 -11.89 7.82
CA LEU A 118 1.01 -13.27 7.89
C LEU A 118 0.67 -13.71 9.31
N LYS A 119 1.32 -13.12 10.33
CA LYS A 119 1.08 -13.40 11.75
C LYS A 119 -0.05 -12.58 12.38
N ASN A 120 -0.55 -11.54 11.70
CA ASN A 120 -1.54 -10.63 12.26
C ASN A 120 -2.82 -10.63 11.43
N ASN A 121 -3.93 -11.07 12.04
CA ASN A 121 -5.21 -11.23 11.36
C ASN A 121 -6.01 -9.92 11.24
N SER A 122 -5.54 -8.82 11.84
CA SER A 122 -6.17 -7.50 11.68
C SER A 122 -5.15 -6.37 11.83
N ILE A 123 -5.24 -5.38 10.94
CA ILE A 123 -4.44 -4.15 11.06
C ILE A 123 -5.16 -3.06 11.87
N ASP A 124 -6.42 -3.27 12.23
CA ASP A 124 -7.21 -2.24 12.93
C ASP A 124 -6.68 -2.00 14.35
N GLY A 125 -6.47 -0.73 14.69
CA GLY A 125 -5.84 -0.27 15.93
C GLY A 125 -4.33 -0.49 16.02
N THR A 126 -3.69 -1.09 15.01
CA THR A 126 -2.24 -1.33 15.02
C THR A 126 -1.44 -0.06 14.83
N THR A 127 -0.16 -0.07 15.20
CA THR A 127 0.77 1.04 14.96
C THR A 127 1.85 0.62 13.98
N THR A 128 2.19 1.49 13.04
CA THR A 128 3.33 1.25 12.15
C THR A 128 4.63 1.20 12.94
N ASN A 129 5.53 0.29 12.59
CA ASN A 129 6.77 0.06 13.35
C ASN A 129 7.96 0.88 12.87
N ALA A 130 7.78 1.70 11.83
CA ALA A 130 8.82 2.51 11.21
C ALA A 130 8.26 3.81 10.63
N TYR A 131 9.12 4.83 10.56
CA TYR A 131 8.82 6.13 9.94
C TYR A 131 8.64 6.07 8.42
N THR A 132 9.16 5.02 7.79
CA THR A 132 8.87 4.67 6.40
C THR A 132 8.38 3.24 6.37
N THR A 133 7.13 3.03 5.96
CA THR A 133 6.50 1.72 6.00
C THR A 133 5.40 1.60 4.95
N THR A 134 4.95 0.38 4.74
CA THR A 134 3.78 0.08 3.94
C THR A 134 2.94 -0.94 4.68
N GLY A 135 1.62 -0.87 4.53
CA GLY A 135 0.72 -1.90 5.06
C GLY A 135 -0.42 -2.20 4.08
N PHE A 136 -1.23 -3.20 4.43
CA PHE A 136 -2.23 -3.74 3.53
C PHE A 136 -3.49 -4.10 4.28
N TYR A 137 -4.61 -3.77 3.65
CA TYR A 137 -5.94 -4.14 4.08
C TYR A 137 -6.69 -4.79 2.92
N MET A 138 -7.46 -5.82 3.25
CA MET A 138 -8.48 -6.34 2.37
C MET A 138 -9.83 -6.25 3.07
N LYS A 139 -10.82 -5.73 2.36
CA LYS A 139 -12.22 -5.99 2.69
C LYS A 139 -12.71 -7.15 1.85
N GLU A 140 -13.18 -8.18 2.52
CA GLU A 140 -13.73 -9.39 1.92
C GLU A 140 -15.17 -9.20 1.43
N HIS A 141 -15.56 -10.09 0.52
CA HIS A 141 -16.92 -10.20 0.06
C HIS A 141 -17.84 -10.70 1.18
N GLY A 142 -19.00 -10.07 1.34
CA GLY A 142 -19.98 -10.38 2.39
C GLY A 142 -19.67 -9.75 3.74
N LYS A 143 -18.44 -9.26 3.96
CA LYS A 143 -18.08 -8.53 5.19
C LYS A 143 -18.82 -7.20 5.25
N ASN A 144 -19.36 -6.85 6.40
CA ASN A 144 -20.00 -5.54 6.61
C ASN A 144 -18.97 -4.41 6.44
N ASP A 145 -19.47 -3.24 6.06
CA ASP A 145 -18.64 -2.06 5.97
C ASP A 145 -18.19 -1.64 7.38
N SER A 146 -16.90 -1.32 7.51
CA SER A 146 -16.30 -0.84 8.76
C SER A 146 -15.21 0.19 8.44
N THR A 147 -14.78 0.93 9.45
CA THR A 147 -13.56 1.73 9.40
C THR A 147 -12.44 0.95 10.06
N VAL A 148 -11.33 0.84 9.35
CA VAL A 148 -10.06 0.32 9.85
C VAL A 148 -9.13 1.49 10.08
N THR A 149 -8.55 1.56 11.27
CA THR A 149 -7.65 2.63 11.69
C THR A 149 -6.27 2.06 11.94
N VAL A 150 -5.26 2.64 11.31
CA VAL A 150 -3.85 2.32 11.57
C VAL A 150 -3.20 3.56 12.17
N ASN A 151 -2.61 3.43 13.35
CA ASN A 151 -1.79 4.48 13.94
C ASN A 151 -0.46 4.56 13.18
N THR A 152 -0.04 5.77 12.86
CA THR A 152 1.17 6.02 12.06
C THR A 152 2.27 6.59 12.95
N LEU A 153 3.34 5.82 13.13
CA LEU A 153 4.57 6.30 13.74
C LEU A 153 5.15 7.43 12.89
N ARG A 154 5.33 8.59 13.52
CA ARG A 154 5.78 9.84 12.87
C ARG A 154 6.61 10.68 13.81
N ASP A 155 7.50 11.48 13.25
CA ASP A 155 8.18 12.58 13.96
C ASP A 155 7.74 13.90 13.34
N ALA A 156 7.02 14.73 14.11
CA ALA A 156 6.48 16.01 13.63
C ALA A 156 7.57 17.02 13.21
N ARG A 157 8.84 16.78 13.55
CA ARG A 157 9.99 17.56 13.08
C ARG A 157 10.38 17.21 11.64
N PHE A 158 9.72 16.27 11.00
CA PHE A 158 10.00 15.85 9.64
C PHE A 158 8.77 16.04 8.75
N THR A 159 9.03 16.35 7.48
CA THR A 159 8.03 16.27 6.42
C THR A 159 7.66 14.81 6.17
N GLY A 160 6.64 14.57 5.35
CA GLY A 160 6.38 13.22 4.86
C GLY A 160 5.20 13.14 3.92
N VAL A 161 4.98 11.92 3.42
CA VAL A 161 3.90 11.59 2.51
C VAL A 161 3.20 10.35 3.02
N THR A 162 1.88 10.37 2.98
CA THR A 162 1.03 9.19 3.16
C THR A 162 0.26 8.94 1.88
N GLY A 163 -0.04 7.69 1.58
CA GLY A 163 -0.86 7.39 0.42
C GLY A 163 -1.37 5.97 0.39
N ALA A 164 -2.12 5.67 -0.67
CA ALA A 164 -2.71 4.36 -0.88
C ALA A 164 -2.86 4.02 -2.36
N ASN A 165 -2.74 2.73 -2.66
CA ASN A 165 -3.22 2.11 -3.89
C ASN A 165 -4.48 1.31 -3.56
N ILE A 166 -5.60 1.65 -4.20
CA ILE A 166 -6.89 1.00 -4.00
C ILE A 166 -7.24 0.21 -5.24
N VAL A 167 -7.70 -1.04 -5.09
CA VAL A 167 -8.13 -1.86 -6.21
C VAL A 167 -9.19 -2.88 -5.78
N GLY A 168 -10.07 -3.24 -6.69
CA GLY A 168 -11.08 -4.27 -6.50
C GLY A 168 -12.49 -3.75 -6.75
N PRO A 169 -13.40 -4.62 -7.22
CA PRO A 169 -14.73 -4.18 -7.61
C PRO A 169 -15.66 -4.02 -6.42
N LEU A 170 -16.37 -2.90 -6.39
CA LEU A 170 -17.54 -2.68 -5.53
C LEU A 170 -18.84 -2.70 -6.33
N PRO A 171 -19.99 -3.07 -5.71
CA PRO A 171 -21.29 -2.95 -6.35
C PRO A 171 -21.61 -1.48 -6.68
N ALA A 172 -22.59 -1.27 -7.57
CA ALA A 172 -23.01 0.05 -7.96
C ALA A 172 -23.36 0.93 -6.73
N GLY A 173 -22.79 2.14 -6.70
CA GLY A 173 -22.92 3.07 -5.57
C GLY A 173 -21.99 2.79 -4.39
N GLY A 174 -21.23 1.69 -4.41
CA GLY A 174 -20.20 1.41 -3.41
C GLY A 174 -19.04 2.40 -3.46
N LYS A 175 -18.48 2.74 -2.29
CA LYS A 175 -17.31 3.62 -2.17
C LYS A 175 -16.28 3.03 -1.22
N VAL A 176 -15.01 3.24 -1.54
CA VAL A 176 -13.89 3.15 -0.59
C VAL A 176 -13.43 4.56 -0.29
N LYS A 177 -13.20 4.83 0.99
CA LYS A 177 -12.59 6.06 1.46
C LYS A 177 -11.28 5.72 2.15
N VAL A 178 -10.21 6.41 1.77
CA VAL A 178 -8.92 6.39 2.45
C VAL A 178 -8.54 7.80 2.87
N GLY A 179 -7.80 7.94 3.95
CA GLY A 179 -7.31 9.25 4.36
C GLY A 179 -6.30 9.18 5.48
N GLU A 180 -5.51 10.24 5.59
CA GLU A 180 -4.65 10.49 6.74
C GLU A 180 -5.33 11.53 7.64
N TYR A 181 -5.23 11.36 8.96
CA TYR A 181 -5.91 12.18 9.96
C TYR A 181 -4.94 12.56 11.08
N ASP A 182 -4.91 13.84 11.42
CA ASP A 182 -4.20 14.44 12.55
C ASP A 182 -5.18 15.28 13.40
N GLY A 183 -5.92 14.60 14.27
CA GLY A 183 -7.08 15.20 14.94
C GLY A 183 -8.16 15.58 13.92
N ASP A 184 -8.56 16.85 13.91
CA ASP A 184 -9.58 17.37 12.99
C ASP A 184 -9.03 17.63 11.57
N SER A 185 -7.71 17.80 11.44
CA SER A 185 -7.06 18.01 10.13
C SER A 185 -6.89 16.69 9.41
N HIS A 186 -7.25 16.64 8.12
CA HIS A 186 -7.14 15.43 7.33
C HIS A 186 -7.06 15.71 5.83
N HIS A 187 -6.48 14.77 5.10
CA HIS A 187 -6.63 14.65 3.65
C HIS A 187 -7.29 13.30 3.35
N GLU A 188 -8.35 13.31 2.56
CA GLU A 188 -9.07 12.09 2.19
C GLU A 188 -9.33 11.97 0.69
N PHE A 189 -9.58 10.75 0.27
CA PHE A 189 -10.05 10.40 -1.06
C PHE A 189 -11.16 9.35 -0.96
N SER A 190 -12.23 9.57 -1.73
CA SER A 190 -13.31 8.60 -1.82
C SER A 190 -13.69 8.36 -3.27
N SER A 191 -13.74 7.09 -3.67
CA SER A 191 -14.14 6.68 -5.01
C SER A 191 -14.78 5.30 -5.00
N THR A 192 -15.45 4.96 -6.10
CA THR A 192 -15.85 3.59 -6.39
C THR A 192 -14.65 2.91 -7.04
N PRO A 193 -13.93 2.01 -6.34
CA PRO A 193 -12.82 1.28 -6.94
C PRO A 193 -13.32 0.32 -8.00
N ASN A 194 -12.43 0.04 -8.94
CA ASN A 194 -12.60 -0.93 -10.01
C ASN A 194 -11.38 -1.85 -10.04
N ASP A 195 -11.24 -2.64 -11.09
CA ASP A 195 -10.13 -3.59 -11.21
C ASP A 195 -8.78 -2.94 -11.58
N PHE A 196 -8.72 -1.62 -11.72
CA PHE A 196 -7.47 -0.88 -11.88
C PHE A 196 -7.00 -0.30 -10.55
N ILE A 197 -5.68 -0.18 -10.42
CA ILE A 197 -5.08 0.51 -9.28
C ILE A 197 -5.47 1.99 -9.34
N MET A 198 -6.13 2.45 -8.29
CA MET A 198 -6.46 3.84 -8.03
C MET A 198 -5.49 4.40 -6.99
N PRO A 199 -4.47 5.16 -7.40
CA PRO A 199 -3.51 5.74 -6.48
C PRO A 199 -4.07 7.02 -5.83
N TRP A 200 -3.66 7.26 -4.60
CA TRP A 200 -3.88 8.50 -3.87
C TRP A 200 -2.68 8.80 -2.97
N SER A 201 -2.39 10.08 -2.76
CA SER A 201 -1.40 10.52 -1.78
C SER A 201 -1.74 11.89 -1.20
N ALA A 202 -1.20 12.16 -0.02
CA ALA A 202 -1.25 13.43 0.68
C ALA A 202 0.16 13.83 1.16
N PRO A 203 0.51 15.12 1.11
CA PRO A 203 1.82 15.62 1.52
C PRO A 203 1.95 15.77 3.05
N ALA A 204 1.44 14.80 3.80
CA ALA A 204 1.43 14.79 5.25
C ALA A 204 1.50 13.36 5.81
N ILE A 205 1.93 13.25 7.07
CA ILE A 205 1.78 12.03 7.87
C ILE A 205 0.87 12.36 9.04
N GLY A 206 -0.38 11.91 8.99
CA GLY A 206 -1.33 12.01 10.08
C GLY A 206 -0.92 11.18 11.29
N GLN A 207 -1.66 11.28 12.39
CA GLN A 207 -1.57 10.34 13.52
C GLN A 207 -2.16 8.98 13.17
N THR A 208 -3.15 8.97 12.27
CA THR A 208 -3.78 7.75 11.80
C THR A 208 -3.95 7.77 10.28
N PHE A 209 -3.92 6.58 9.69
CA PHE A 209 -4.41 6.30 8.36
C PHE A 209 -5.69 5.47 8.48
N GLN A 210 -6.77 5.92 7.86
CA GLN A 210 -8.05 5.22 7.93
C GLN A 210 -8.49 4.71 6.57
N ILE A 211 -9.10 3.53 6.58
CA ILE A 211 -9.71 2.88 5.43
C ILE A 211 -11.15 2.56 5.80
N SER A 212 -12.10 3.02 5.00
CA SER A 212 -13.51 2.71 5.21
C SER A 212 -14.20 2.44 3.88
N SER A 213 -15.41 1.90 3.97
CA SER A 213 -16.26 1.68 2.80
C SER A 213 -17.71 1.95 3.12
N SER A 214 -18.51 2.13 2.07
CA SER A 214 -19.97 2.22 2.15
C SER A 214 -20.59 1.49 0.97
N ASN A 215 -21.71 0.82 1.22
CA ASN A 215 -22.37 -0.08 0.28
C ASN A 215 -21.36 -1.09 -0.33
N GLY A 216 -20.41 -1.56 0.49
CA GLY A 216 -19.31 -2.40 0.07
C GLY A 216 -19.53 -3.88 0.37
N ALA A 217 -20.61 -4.26 1.04
CA ALA A 217 -20.87 -5.62 1.52
C ALA A 217 -20.79 -6.68 0.40
N ALA A 218 -21.38 -6.42 -0.77
CA ALA A 218 -21.35 -7.34 -1.91
C ALA A 218 -20.08 -7.23 -2.80
N GLY A 219 -19.10 -6.42 -2.38
CA GLY A 219 -17.86 -6.18 -3.10
C GLY A 219 -16.63 -6.64 -2.31
N GLN A 220 -15.49 -6.59 -2.98
CA GLN A 220 -14.18 -6.90 -2.39
C GLN A 220 -13.18 -5.85 -2.86
N PHE A 221 -12.38 -5.33 -1.94
CA PHE A 221 -11.34 -4.38 -2.29
C PHE A 221 -10.10 -4.53 -1.42
N TYR A 222 -9.03 -3.93 -1.92
CA TYR A 222 -7.68 -4.05 -1.45
C TYR A 222 -7.13 -2.63 -1.34
N VAL A 223 -6.47 -2.34 -0.22
CA VAL A 223 -5.75 -1.08 -0.02
C VAL A 223 -4.34 -1.41 0.42
N GLN A 224 -3.36 -1.08 -0.42
CA GLN A 224 -1.97 -1.00 -0.01
C GLN A 224 -1.70 0.44 0.39
N TYR A 225 -1.49 0.71 1.68
CA TYR A 225 -1.12 2.05 2.15
C TYR A 225 0.39 2.16 2.38
N PHE A 226 0.89 3.39 2.36
CA PHE A 226 2.28 3.70 2.66
C PHE A 226 2.41 4.99 3.45
N VAL A 227 3.46 5.03 4.27
CA VAL A 227 3.92 6.20 5.01
C VAL A 227 5.39 6.36 4.70
N GLN A 228 5.83 7.57 4.37
CA GLN A 228 7.22 7.86 4.08
C GLN A 228 7.61 9.18 4.75
N GLN A 229 8.41 9.10 5.81
CA GLN A 229 9.01 10.27 6.42
C GLN A 229 10.09 10.85 5.50
N GLY A 230 10.02 12.16 5.33
CA GLY A 230 10.91 12.96 4.50
C GLY A 230 12.02 13.61 5.31
N THR A 231 12.36 14.82 4.94
CA THR A 231 13.45 15.60 5.55
C THR A 231 12.99 16.31 6.82
N ASN A 232 13.96 16.60 7.69
CA ASN A 232 13.73 17.43 8.87
C ASN A 232 13.29 18.84 8.44
N THR A 233 12.23 19.36 9.05
CA THR A 233 11.65 20.68 8.75
C THR A 233 12.48 21.84 9.31
N GLY A 234 13.56 21.56 10.05
CA GLY A 234 14.57 22.55 10.43
C GLY A 234 14.10 23.59 11.45
N THR A 235 12.97 23.37 12.13
CA THR A 235 12.52 24.31 13.16
C THR A 235 13.08 23.91 14.52
N THR A 236 14.09 24.65 14.99
CA THR A 236 14.40 24.77 16.44
C THR A 236 13.10 25.08 17.18
N PRO A 237 12.83 24.51 18.38
CA PRO A 237 11.62 24.81 19.12
C PRO A 237 11.47 26.32 19.26
N ARG A 238 10.35 26.87 18.79
CA ARG A 238 10.03 28.27 19.02
C ARG A 238 9.85 28.40 20.54
N HIS A 239 10.81 29.02 21.20
CA HIS A 239 10.66 29.47 22.57
C HIS A 239 9.32 30.19 22.67
N VAL A 240 8.47 29.77 23.60
CA VAL A 240 7.25 30.52 23.93
C VAL A 240 7.74 31.82 24.57
N GLU A 241 7.89 32.83 23.75
CA GLU A 241 8.17 34.18 24.22
C GLU A 241 6.82 34.80 24.58
N THR A 242 6.48 34.76 25.87
CA THR A 242 5.40 35.59 26.42
C THR A 242 5.78 37.06 26.23
N THR A 243 5.09 37.77 25.34
CA THR A 243 5.25 39.21 25.20
C THR A 243 4.37 39.92 26.21
N THR A 244 4.99 40.45 27.27
CA THR A 244 4.46 41.61 28.00
C THR A 244 4.76 42.84 27.16
N SER A 245 3.76 43.65 26.86
CA SER A 245 3.91 44.87 26.07
C SER A 245 4.77 45.90 26.80
N SER A 246 5.96 46.23 26.27
CA SER A 246 6.60 47.53 26.55
C SER A 246 7.56 47.95 25.44
N SER A 247 7.19 49.04 24.77
CA SER A 247 8.01 50.12 24.21
C SER A 247 9.49 49.86 23.87
N GLY A 248 9.80 49.92 22.57
CA GLY A 248 11.01 50.51 22.00
C GLY A 248 12.26 49.61 21.94
N THR A 249 12.72 49.23 20.75
CA THR A 249 13.80 49.85 19.94
C THR A 249 14.09 48.91 18.74
N VAL A 250 14.38 49.47 17.57
CA VAL A 250 14.68 48.71 16.32
C VAL A 250 16.01 47.95 16.47
N SER A 251 16.05 46.67 16.08
CA SER A 251 17.31 45.93 15.95
C SER A 251 17.42 45.23 14.58
N ILE A 252 18.60 45.37 13.99
CA ILE A 252 18.94 45.14 12.58
C ILE A 252 19.30 43.66 12.37
N SER A 253 18.74 43.06 11.32
CA SER A 253 19.00 41.69 10.87
C SER A 253 20.41 41.54 10.30
N ILE A 254 21.18 40.54 10.74
CA ILE A 254 22.40 40.09 10.05
C ILE A 254 22.16 38.67 9.53
N LEU A 255 22.15 38.55 8.20
CA LEU A 255 22.13 37.29 7.46
C LEU A 255 23.59 36.87 7.19
N VAL A 256 24.04 35.76 7.76
CA VAL A 256 25.34 35.16 7.42
C VAL A 256 25.10 33.99 6.47
N ILE A 257 25.48 34.17 5.21
CA ILE A 257 25.62 33.10 4.21
C ILE A 257 27.04 32.58 4.32
N LEU A 258 27.21 31.28 4.61
CA LEU A 258 28.49 30.58 4.43
C LEU A 258 28.35 29.65 3.23
N ALA A 259 29.07 29.99 2.17
CA ALA A 259 29.21 29.21 0.96
C ALA A 259 30.53 28.43 0.98
N LEU A 260 30.42 27.15 0.57
CA LEU A 260 31.39 26.28 -0.11
C LEU A 260 32.79 26.10 0.49
N ASP A 261 33.14 24.85 0.78
CA ASP A 261 34.14 24.12 -0.01
C ASP A 261 34.17 22.65 0.44
N PHE A 262 34.18 21.70 -0.51
CA PHE A 262 35.27 20.73 -0.61
C PHE A 262 35.18 19.94 -1.92
N CYS A 263 36.22 20.13 -2.70
CA CYS A 263 36.58 19.38 -3.90
C CYS A 263 37.29 18.08 -3.52
N CYS A 264 37.05 17.02 -4.30
CA CYS A 264 37.88 15.85 -4.61
C CYS A 264 38.56 15.02 -3.49
N ALA A 265 38.34 13.70 -3.55
CA ALA A 265 39.42 12.74 -3.66
C ALA A 265 38.93 11.44 -4.35
N PHE A 266 39.73 11.02 -5.34
CA PHE A 266 39.80 9.77 -6.12
C PHE A 266 38.91 8.58 -5.77
#